data_AF-A0A060BLL9-F1
#
_entry.id   AF-A0A060BLL9-F1
#
_cell.length_a   1.000
_cell.length_b   1.000
_cell.length_c   1.000
_cell.angle_alpha   90.00
_cell.angle_beta   90.00
_cell.angle_gamma   90.00
#
_symmetry.space_group_name_H-M   'P 1'
#
loop_
_entity.id
_entity.type
_entity.pdbx_description
1 polymer ?
#
loop_
_entity_poly.entity_id
_entity_poly.type
_entity_poly.pdbx_seq_one_letter_code
_entity_poly.pdbx_strand_id
1 'polypeptide(L)' 'MGLNVVRVPIGASDFATRAYTYADRRDPSLRSFSLAPDEDAVLPVLHEIRAIAPD' A
#
# COMPACT_ATOMS: atom_id res chain seq x y z
N MET A 1 -10.01 2.34 21.53
CA MET A 1 -10.86 2.02 20.36
C MET A 1 -10.80 0.54 19.96
N GLY A 2 -9.75 -0.23 20.31
CA GLY A 2 -9.76 -1.70 20.15
C GLY A 2 -9.92 -2.19 18.71
N LEU A 3 -9.39 -1.44 17.74
CA LEU A 3 -9.47 -1.78 16.32
C LEU A 3 -8.60 -3.02 16.03
N ASN A 4 -9.16 -3.99 15.30
CA ASN A 4 -8.51 -5.25 14.93
C ASN A 4 -8.66 -5.57 13.44
N VAL A 5 -9.13 -4.62 12.63
CA VAL A 5 -9.27 -4.76 11.18
C VAL A 5 -8.85 -3.46 10.51
N VAL A 6 -8.06 -3.56 9.44
CA VAL A 6 -7.68 -2.45 8.56
C VAL A 6 -8.01 -2.81 7.11
N ARG A 7 -8.50 -1.84 6.34
CA ARG A 7 -8.68 -1.98 4.88
C ARG A 7 -7.57 -1.20 4.19
N VAL A 8 -6.78 -1.89 3.38
CA VAL A 8 -5.67 -1.29 2.61
C VAL A 8 -6.05 -1.31 1.12
N PRO A 9 -6.05 -0.16 0.42
CA PRO A 9 -6.18 -0.12 -1.04
C PRO A 9 -5.01 -0.84 -1.73
N ILE A 10 -5.25 -1.38 -2.92
CA ILE A 10 -4.19 -1.90 -3.80
C ILE A 10 -3.99 -0.86 -4.89
N GLY A 11 -2.85 -0.18 -4.89
CA GLY A 11 -2.60 0.99 -5.74
C GLY A 11 -3.35 2.25 -5.25
N ALA A 12 -3.44 3.26 -6.12
CA ALA A 12 -4.09 4.52 -5.76
C ALA A 12 -5.58 4.37 -5.48
N SER A 13 -6.06 5.01 -4.41
CA SER A 13 -7.46 5.39 -4.23
C SER A 13 -7.66 6.89 -4.54
N ASP A 14 -8.89 7.37 -4.39
CA ASP A 14 -9.24 8.79 -4.44
C ASP A 14 -8.56 9.65 -3.36
N PHE A 15 -8.06 9.04 -2.28
CA PHE A 15 -7.29 9.71 -1.23
C PHE A 15 -5.77 9.75 -1.51
N ALA A 16 -5.30 9.15 -2.60
CA ALA A 16 -3.90 9.26 -3.01
C ALA A 16 -3.62 10.64 -3.62
N THR A 17 -2.39 11.15 -3.44
CA THR A 17 -1.99 12.46 -4.01
C THR A 17 -1.78 12.44 -5.52
N ARG A 18 -1.77 11.26 -6.13
CA ARG A 18 -1.68 11.02 -7.58
C ARG A 18 -2.26 9.66 -7.93
N ALA A 19 -2.64 9.48 -9.19
CA ALA A 19 -2.99 8.16 -9.73
C ALA A 19 -1.74 7.29 -9.90
N TYR A 20 -1.84 6.01 -9.55
CA TYR A 20 -0.83 4.99 -9.80
C TYR A 20 -1.40 3.58 -9.64
N THR A 21 -0.73 2.64 -10.29
CA THR A 21 -0.79 1.22 -9.99
C THR A 21 0.61 0.73 -9.67
N TYR A 22 0.75 -0.49 -9.15
CA TYR A 22 2.08 -1.08 -8.94
C TYR A 22 2.75 -1.53 -10.25
N ALA A 23 2.03 -1.52 -11.38
CA ALA A 23 2.54 -1.95 -12.69
C ALA A 23 2.03 -1.03 -13.81
N ASP A 24 2.33 0.27 -13.72
CA ASP A 24 1.83 1.30 -14.64
C ASP A 24 2.33 1.17 -16.09
N ARG A 25 3.27 0.26 -16.35
CA ARG A 25 3.75 -0.05 -17.70
C ARG A 25 3.05 -1.30 -18.23
N ARG A 26 2.60 -1.25 -19.48
CA ARG A 26 1.99 -2.40 -20.15
C ARG A 26 3.03 -3.52 -20.33
N ASP A 27 3.02 -4.48 -19.41
CA ASP A 27 3.92 -5.63 -19.40
C ASP A 27 3.20 -6.86 -18.83
N PRO A 28 2.78 -7.82 -19.68
CA PRO A 28 2.14 -9.06 -19.23
C PRO A 28 3.01 -9.92 -18.31
N SER A 29 4.33 -9.72 -18.32
CA SER A 29 5.28 -10.45 -17.46
C SER A 29 5.48 -9.82 -16.08
N LEU A 30 4.88 -8.65 -15.82
CA LEU A 30 4.94 -7.91 -14.55
C LEU A 30 6.35 -7.59 -14.05
N ARG A 31 7.35 -7.48 -14.94
CA ARG A 31 8.74 -7.17 -14.54
C ARG A 31 8.89 -5.77 -13.95
N SER A 32 7.96 -4.88 -14.28
CA SER A 32 7.92 -3.52 -13.73
C SER A 32 7.11 -3.38 -12.45
N PHE A 33 6.55 -4.48 -11.91
CA PHE A 33 5.81 -4.44 -10.66
C PHE A 33 6.68 -3.90 -9.52
N SER A 34 6.19 -2.92 -8.79
CA SER A 34 6.88 -2.35 -7.63
C SER A 34 5.92 -1.74 -6.62
N LEU A 35 6.23 -1.93 -5.34
CA LEU A 35 5.57 -1.28 -4.21
C LEU A 35 6.18 0.09 -3.87
N ALA A 36 7.18 0.56 -4.62
CA ALA A 36 7.87 1.83 -4.38
C ALA A 36 6.95 3.03 -4.09
N PRO A 37 5.76 3.20 -4.71
CA PRO A 37 4.84 4.29 -4.35
C PRO A 37 4.40 4.31 -2.88
N ASP A 38 4.42 3.16 -2.20
CA ASP A 38 3.88 2.96 -0.85
C ASP A 38 4.96 2.85 0.23
N GLU A 39 6.23 2.72 -0.16
CA GLU A 39 7.37 2.48 0.74
C GLU A 39 7.60 3.61 1.74
N ASP A 40 7.33 4.86 1.33
CA ASP A 40 7.59 6.04 2.16
C ASP A 40 6.44 6.40 3.11
N ALA A 41 5.24 5.84 2.93
CA ALA A 41 4.05 6.28 3.65
C ALA A 41 3.15 5.13 4.16
N VAL A 42 2.69 4.25 3.28
CA VAL A 42 1.71 3.22 3.66
C VAL A 42 2.38 2.10 4.44
N LEU A 43 3.51 1.57 3.96
CA LEU A 43 4.18 0.44 4.61
C LEU A 43 4.69 0.77 6.03
N PRO A 44 5.33 1.93 6.30
CA PRO A 44 5.77 2.28 7.65
C PRO A 44 4.61 2.34 8.65
N VAL A 45 3.48 2.95 8.26
CA VAL A 45 2.30 3.04 9.13
C VAL A 45 1.69 1.66 9.41
N LEU A 46 1.65 0.76 8.43
CA LEU A 46 1.18 -0.61 8.65
C LEU A 46 2.10 -1.38 9.61
N HIS A 47 3.42 -1.18 9.53
CA HIS A 47 4.37 -1.76 10.48
C HIS A 47 4.18 -1.22 11.90
N GLU A 48 3.96 0.09 12.05
CA GLU A 48 3.65 0.71 13.35
C GLU A 48 2.34 0.17 13.94
N ILE A 49 1.29 0.06 13.13
CA ILE A 49 0.00 -0.53 13.55
C ILE A 49 0.22 -1.96 14.03
N ARG A 50 0.98 -2.78 13.27
CA ARG A 50 1.23 -4.18 13.64
C ARG A 50 2.07 -4.31 14.92
N ALA A 51 2.97 -3.38 15.19
CA ALA A 51 3.74 -3.36 16.43
C ALA A 51 2.87 -3.07 17.67
N ILE A 52 1.79 -2.29 17.49
CA ILE A 52 0.83 -1.96 18.55
C ILE A 52 -0.24 -3.06 18.69
N ALA A 53 -0.73 -3.60 17.57
CA ALA A 53 -1.78 -4.62 17.49
C ALA A 53 -1.31 -5.80 16.62
N PRO A 54 -0.57 -6.75 17.22
CA PRO A 54 0.08 -7.85 16.51
C PRO A 54 -0.82 -9.05 16.22
N ASP A 55 -2.11 -8.98 16.50
CA ASP A 55 -3.11 -10.01 16.20
C ASP A 55 -4.09 -9.48 15.17
#